data_AF-A0A1G4WBF4-F1
#
_entry.id   AF-A0A1G4WBF4-F1
#
_cell.length_a   1.000
_cell.length_b   1.000
_cell.length_c   1.000
_cell.angle_alpha   90.00
_cell.angle_beta   90.00
_cell.angle_gamma   90.00
#
_symmetry.space_group_name_H-M   'P 1'
#
loop_
_entity.id
_entity.type
_entity.pdbx_description
1 polymer ?
#
loop_
_entity_poly.entity_id
_entity_poly.type
_entity_poly.pdbx_seq_one_letter_code
_entity_poly.pdbx_strand_id
1 'polypeptide(L)'
;MTALTTEAIDRELATRADEIAAISATMVELDSHPGLSHVRLYPPTGVTALRWAAVESSVALLWEELGRMTSILDYAREVRARRSKPSDADRAELTHWLCARPLEVSRHRIPLAKRSLTGAGEAVEHAGLADTADRMRAAYPAVAEFLDEVDRVNSLVVQRLAQVRDRVEAVGAPEPVGIADLLAVAATDPLSLTTDVIDARVRAITAEVDSQLAEWAALAELRTNWAAAVDKTSAALDGLRDAAVRVEQVRQRAIAHVLSGPLPVQPNPEPGLRAELAALTAADPAALRALQRRITLAQHAVGEHEQLAQGLLDRRAELAGRLEVYQTKAARLGLGEDRDLLAAGRIASGLLSRRPCDLREVTRAIADYQQMLVQKREATR
;
A
#
# COMPACT_ATOMS: atom_id res chain seq x y z
N MET A 1 12.78 -33.42 -52.89
CA MET A 1 13.87 -32.43 -52.81
C MET A 1 15.05 -32.99 -53.57
N THR A 2 15.65 -32.22 -54.49
CA THR A 2 16.91 -32.60 -55.14
C THR A 2 18.06 -32.52 -54.13
N ALA A 3 18.93 -33.52 -54.09
CA ALA A 3 20.07 -33.54 -53.17
C ALA A 3 21.01 -32.36 -53.45
N LEU A 4 21.47 -31.69 -52.39
CA LEU A 4 22.43 -30.59 -52.46
C LEU A 4 23.80 -31.09 -52.97
N THR A 5 24.59 -30.16 -53.53
CA THR A 5 26.01 -30.44 -53.84
C THR A 5 26.83 -30.52 -52.55
N THR A 6 28.00 -31.16 -52.59
CA THR A 6 28.86 -31.29 -51.42
C THR A 6 29.25 -29.91 -50.84
N GLU A 7 29.57 -28.93 -51.68
CA GLU A 7 29.90 -27.57 -51.25
C GLU A 7 28.71 -26.86 -50.59
N ALA A 8 27.48 -27.13 -51.08
CA ALA A 8 26.28 -26.59 -50.48
C ALA A 8 25.96 -27.23 -49.12
N ILE A 9 26.19 -28.54 -48.98
CA ILE A 9 26.07 -29.26 -47.70
C ILE A 9 27.10 -28.76 -46.69
N ASP A 10 28.36 -28.60 -47.09
CA ASP A 10 29.41 -28.11 -46.21
C ASP A 10 29.13 -26.67 -45.73
N ARG A 11 28.58 -25.83 -46.61
CA ARG A 11 28.14 -24.48 -46.24
C ARG A 11 26.96 -24.51 -45.28
N GLU A 12 25.96 -25.34 -45.53
CA GLU A 12 24.78 -25.48 -44.65
C GLU A 12 25.20 -26.00 -43.26
N LEU A 13 26.09 -27.01 -43.20
CA LEU A 13 26.64 -27.51 -41.94
C LEU A 13 27.37 -26.42 -41.16
N ALA A 14 28.17 -25.60 -41.83
CA ALA A 14 28.84 -24.46 -41.18
C ALA A 14 27.81 -23.44 -40.66
N THR A 15 26.82 -23.06 -41.48
CA THR A 15 25.77 -22.12 -41.07
C THR A 15 24.96 -22.64 -39.87
N ARG A 16 24.57 -23.93 -39.86
CA ARG A 16 23.85 -24.53 -38.73
C ARG A 16 24.71 -24.69 -37.49
N ALA A 17 26.00 -24.96 -37.65
CA ALA A 17 26.94 -24.97 -36.54
C ALA A 17 27.05 -23.60 -35.87
N ASP A 18 27.18 -22.53 -36.66
CA ASP A 18 27.26 -21.17 -36.16
C ASP A 18 25.94 -20.75 -35.47
N GLU A 19 24.79 -21.09 -36.06
CA GLU A 19 23.46 -20.83 -35.48
C GLU A 19 23.29 -21.55 -34.13
N ILE A 20 23.60 -22.84 -34.06
CA ILE A 20 23.48 -23.63 -32.83
C ILE A 20 24.48 -23.13 -31.78
N ALA A 21 25.70 -22.74 -32.16
CA ALA A 21 26.68 -22.17 -31.24
C ALA A 21 26.18 -20.85 -30.64
N ALA A 22 25.58 -19.97 -31.45
CA ALA A 22 24.98 -18.72 -30.97
C ALA A 22 23.82 -18.99 -30.01
N ILE A 23 22.90 -19.90 -30.35
CA ILE A 23 21.78 -20.28 -29.48
C ILE A 23 22.30 -20.89 -28.17
N SER A 24 23.29 -21.77 -28.23
CA SER A 24 23.90 -22.39 -27.06
C SER A 24 24.52 -21.34 -26.13
N ALA A 25 25.19 -20.32 -26.67
CA ALA A 25 25.74 -19.22 -25.88
C ALA A 25 24.64 -18.46 -25.13
N THR A 26 23.55 -18.09 -25.83
CA THR A 26 22.39 -17.44 -25.21
C THR A 26 21.73 -18.31 -24.13
N MET A 27 21.65 -19.63 -24.34
CA MET A 27 21.10 -20.55 -23.34
C MET A 27 21.98 -20.67 -22.08
N VAL A 28 23.30 -20.55 -22.21
CA VAL A 28 24.21 -20.48 -21.06
C VAL A 28 24.04 -19.17 -20.29
N GLU A 29 23.90 -18.04 -21.00
CA GLU A 29 23.57 -16.75 -20.37
C GLU A 29 22.24 -16.83 -19.59
N LEU A 30 21.23 -17.45 -20.20
CA LEU A 30 19.93 -17.69 -19.58
C LEU A 30 20.04 -18.53 -18.28
N ASP A 31 20.86 -19.59 -18.27
CA ASP A 31 21.05 -20.43 -17.07
C ASP A 31 21.68 -19.65 -15.91
N SER A 32 22.56 -18.71 -16.24
CA SER A 32 23.23 -17.82 -15.28
C SER A 32 22.41 -16.59 -14.89
N HIS A 33 21.21 -16.40 -15.45
CA HIS A 33 20.41 -15.21 -15.22
C HIS A 33 20.04 -15.06 -13.73
N PRO A 34 20.20 -13.87 -13.12
CA PRO A 34 19.89 -13.65 -11.70
C PRO A 34 18.45 -14.01 -11.33
N GLY A 35 17.48 -13.62 -12.17
CA GLY A 35 16.07 -14.00 -12.01
C GLY A 35 15.83 -15.51 -11.99
N LEU A 36 16.56 -16.30 -12.79
CA LEU A 36 16.40 -17.76 -12.84
C LEU A 36 17.03 -18.41 -11.60
N SER A 37 18.22 -17.95 -11.24
CA SER A 37 18.90 -18.35 -10.01
C SER A 37 18.05 -18.06 -8.78
N HIS A 38 17.36 -16.91 -8.75
CA HIS A 38 16.49 -16.49 -7.67
C HIS A 38 15.28 -17.42 -7.50
N VAL A 39 14.50 -17.67 -8.55
CA VAL A 39 13.31 -18.54 -8.47
C VAL A 39 13.65 -20.00 -8.21
N ARG A 40 14.87 -20.45 -8.56
CA ARG A 40 15.38 -21.77 -8.20
C ARG A 40 15.79 -21.85 -6.72
N LEU A 41 16.36 -20.78 -6.18
CA LEU A 41 16.80 -20.71 -4.79
C LEU A 41 15.61 -20.53 -3.82
N TYR A 42 14.64 -19.71 -4.20
CA TYR A 42 13.45 -19.41 -3.41
C TYR A 42 12.19 -19.91 -4.14
N PRO A 43 11.57 -21.01 -3.67
CA PRO A 43 10.36 -21.54 -4.28
C PRO A 43 9.28 -20.45 -4.40
N PRO A 44 8.80 -20.15 -5.62
CA PRO A 44 7.92 -19.02 -5.83
C PRO A 44 6.53 -19.29 -5.24
N THR A 45 5.87 -18.22 -4.77
CA THR A 45 4.51 -18.24 -4.24
C THR A 45 3.66 -17.16 -4.94
N GLY A 46 2.35 -17.17 -4.71
CA GLY A 46 1.44 -16.11 -5.15
C GLY A 46 1.47 -15.82 -6.66
N VAL A 47 1.65 -14.54 -7.01
CA VAL A 47 1.64 -14.07 -8.41
C VAL A 47 2.83 -14.62 -9.19
N THR A 48 3.99 -14.67 -8.53
CA THR A 48 5.22 -15.18 -9.13
C THR A 48 5.11 -16.67 -9.44
N ALA A 49 4.51 -17.47 -8.56
CA ALA A 49 4.27 -18.90 -8.81
C ALA A 49 3.34 -19.13 -10.02
N LEU A 50 2.26 -18.35 -10.11
CA LEU A 50 1.30 -18.46 -11.20
C LEU A 50 1.95 -18.23 -12.56
N ARG A 51 2.82 -17.20 -12.65
CA ARG A 51 3.56 -16.88 -13.87
C ARG A 51 4.70 -17.87 -14.12
N TRP A 52 5.38 -18.32 -13.07
CA TRP A 52 6.50 -19.26 -13.16
C TRP A 52 6.11 -20.59 -13.78
N ALA A 53 4.93 -21.16 -13.48
CA ALA A 53 4.54 -22.48 -13.99
C ALA A 53 4.60 -22.61 -15.52
N ALA A 54 4.20 -21.57 -16.26
CA ALA A 54 4.29 -21.55 -17.72
C ALA A 54 5.73 -21.33 -18.21
N VAL A 55 6.49 -20.50 -17.50
CA VAL A 55 7.89 -20.17 -17.82
C VAL A 55 8.79 -21.38 -17.58
N GLU A 56 8.61 -22.11 -16.49
CA GLU A 56 9.35 -23.33 -16.15
C GLU A 56 9.24 -24.39 -17.27
N SER A 57 8.02 -24.60 -17.76
CA SER A 57 7.77 -25.50 -18.89
C SER A 57 8.47 -25.01 -20.17
N SER A 58 8.50 -23.69 -20.38
CA SER A 58 9.15 -23.08 -21.54
C SER A 58 10.68 -23.18 -21.45
N VAL A 59 11.27 -23.01 -20.26
CA VAL A 59 12.70 -23.22 -20.01
C VAL A 59 13.10 -24.66 -20.31
N ALA A 60 12.32 -25.64 -19.82
CA ALA A 60 12.55 -27.05 -20.12
C ALA A 60 12.48 -27.35 -21.62
N LEU A 61 11.48 -26.78 -22.31
CA LEU A 61 11.34 -26.90 -23.77
C LEU A 61 12.55 -26.33 -24.52
N LEU A 62 13.05 -25.15 -24.13
CA LEU A 62 14.22 -24.54 -24.77
C LEU A 62 15.46 -25.44 -24.70
N TRP A 63 15.72 -26.07 -23.55
CA TRP A 63 16.83 -27.02 -23.40
C TRP A 63 16.62 -28.29 -24.20
N GLU A 64 15.39 -28.82 -24.23
CA GLU A 64 15.06 -30.00 -25.02
C GLU A 64 15.24 -29.74 -26.53
N GLU A 65 14.75 -28.60 -27.02
CA GLU A 65 14.90 -28.15 -28.39
C GLU A 65 16.38 -27.94 -28.77
N LEU A 66 17.18 -27.32 -27.91
CA LEU A 66 18.64 -27.22 -28.13
C LEU A 66 19.28 -28.62 -28.25
N GLY A 67 18.91 -29.56 -27.37
CA GLY A 67 19.39 -30.93 -27.42
C GLY A 67 19.01 -31.68 -28.71
N ARG A 68 17.82 -31.40 -29.27
CA ARG A 68 17.40 -31.94 -30.57
C ARG A 68 18.23 -31.35 -31.71
N MET A 69 18.47 -30.04 -31.69
CA MET A 69 19.30 -29.37 -32.71
C MET A 69 20.73 -29.89 -32.74
N THR A 70 21.35 -30.04 -31.56
CA THR A 70 22.72 -30.58 -31.45
C THR A 70 22.78 -32.02 -31.94
N SER A 71 21.80 -32.86 -31.57
CA SER A 71 21.72 -34.25 -32.04
C SER A 71 21.59 -34.36 -33.57
N ILE A 72 20.77 -33.51 -34.20
CA ILE A 72 20.64 -33.47 -35.67
C ILE A 72 21.97 -33.04 -36.32
N LEU A 73 22.62 -32.01 -35.78
CA LEU A 73 23.88 -31.51 -36.32
C LEU A 73 25.01 -32.53 -36.18
N ASP A 74 25.12 -33.20 -35.03
CA ASP A 74 26.13 -34.21 -34.79
C ASP A 74 25.93 -35.43 -35.68
N TYR A 75 24.69 -35.90 -35.87
CA TYR A 75 24.38 -36.94 -36.84
C TYR A 75 24.77 -36.54 -38.27
N ALA A 76 24.43 -35.32 -38.70
CA ALA A 76 24.79 -34.83 -40.03
C ALA A 76 26.32 -34.73 -40.21
N ARG A 77 27.06 -34.34 -39.16
CA ARG A 77 28.53 -34.33 -39.18
C ARG A 77 29.11 -35.73 -39.29
N GLU A 78 28.56 -36.71 -38.57
CA GLU A 78 28.96 -38.11 -38.66
C GLU A 78 28.76 -38.65 -40.08
N VAL A 79 27.58 -38.44 -40.67
CA VAL A 79 27.27 -38.85 -42.05
C VAL A 79 28.27 -38.23 -43.03
N ARG A 80 28.57 -36.94 -42.87
CA ARG A 80 29.53 -36.22 -43.73
C ARG A 80 30.96 -36.71 -43.57
N ALA A 81 31.34 -37.19 -42.39
CA ALA A 81 32.68 -37.70 -42.08
C ALA A 81 32.91 -39.15 -42.54
N ARG A 82 31.85 -39.93 -42.85
CA ARG A 82 31.97 -41.35 -43.29
C ARG A 82 32.91 -41.53 -44.47
N ARG A 83 32.96 -40.56 -45.41
CA ARG A 83 33.73 -40.65 -46.66
C ARG A 83 34.27 -39.28 -47.09
N SER A 84 35.46 -39.28 -47.70
CA SER A 84 36.05 -38.06 -48.29
C SER A 84 35.20 -37.51 -49.46
N LYS A 85 34.56 -38.39 -50.25
CA LYS A 85 33.60 -38.03 -51.29
C LYS A 85 32.22 -38.66 -50.98
N PRO A 86 31.21 -37.86 -50.58
CA PRO A 86 29.88 -38.37 -50.29
C PRO A 86 29.22 -38.98 -51.53
N SER A 87 28.65 -40.17 -51.40
CA SER A 87 27.82 -40.79 -52.44
C SER A 87 26.51 -40.02 -52.63
N ASP A 88 25.79 -40.29 -53.72
CA ASP A 88 24.49 -39.66 -53.98
C ASP A 88 23.47 -39.97 -52.86
N ALA A 89 23.56 -41.15 -52.27
CA ALA A 89 22.78 -41.53 -51.09
C ALA A 89 23.16 -40.72 -49.85
N ASP A 90 24.47 -40.57 -49.58
CA ASP A 90 24.96 -39.75 -48.46
C ASP A 90 24.51 -38.28 -48.62
N ARG A 91 24.54 -37.73 -49.84
CA ARG A 91 24.08 -36.35 -50.11
C ARG A 91 22.56 -36.20 -49.94
N ALA A 92 21.78 -37.20 -50.32
CA ALA A 92 20.33 -37.21 -50.10
C ALA A 92 19.98 -37.29 -48.62
N GLU A 93 20.68 -38.14 -47.85
CA GLU A 93 20.54 -38.26 -46.39
C GLU A 93 20.89 -36.92 -45.71
N LEU A 94 22.04 -36.32 -46.02
CA LEU A 94 22.46 -35.03 -45.47
C LEU A 94 21.47 -33.90 -45.81
N THR A 95 20.98 -33.84 -47.05
CA THR A 95 19.98 -32.85 -47.46
C THR A 95 18.67 -33.03 -46.68
N HIS A 96 18.27 -34.27 -46.40
CA HIS A 96 17.09 -34.55 -45.59
C HIS A 96 17.26 -34.09 -44.15
N TRP A 97 18.39 -34.42 -43.50
CA TRP A 97 18.61 -34.04 -42.10
C TRP A 97 18.78 -32.53 -41.89
N LEU A 98 19.40 -31.82 -42.84
CA LEU A 98 19.67 -30.39 -42.70
C LEU A 98 18.50 -29.50 -43.14
N CYS A 99 17.72 -29.92 -44.14
CA CYS A 99 16.73 -29.04 -44.78
C CYS A 99 15.28 -29.54 -44.69
N ALA A 100 15.04 -30.78 -44.22
CA ALA A 100 13.70 -31.32 -44.04
C ALA A 100 13.36 -31.48 -42.55
N ARG A 101 12.37 -32.33 -42.25
CA ARG A 101 11.88 -32.62 -40.90
C ARG A 101 12.19 -34.08 -40.52
N PRO A 102 13.45 -34.39 -40.17
CA PRO A 102 13.89 -35.78 -39.99
C PRO A 102 13.49 -36.38 -38.63
N LEU A 103 13.23 -35.55 -37.62
CA LEU A 103 13.01 -36.03 -36.25
C LEU A 103 11.52 -36.18 -35.95
N GLU A 104 11.10 -37.37 -35.56
CA GLU A 104 9.78 -37.60 -34.97
C GLU A 104 9.75 -37.00 -33.55
N VAL A 105 8.96 -35.94 -33.35
CA VAL A 105 8.84 -35.20 -32.09
C VAL A 105 7.69 -35.71 -31.23
N SER A 106 6.58 -36.10 -31.84
CA SER A 106 5.41 -36.58 -31.09
C SER A 106 4.59 -37.59 -31.89
N ARG A 107 3.99 -38.55 -31.18
CA ARG A 107 3.10 -39.56 -31.75
C ARG A 107 1.87 -39.69 -30.89
N HIS A 108 0.71 -39.38 -31.46
CA HIS A 108 -0.55 -39.41 -30.74
C HIS A 108 -1.59 -40.25 -31.47
N ARG A 109 -2.32 -41.08 -30.72
CA ARG A 109 -3.45 -41.84 -31.28
C ARG A 109 -4.56 -40.89 -31.70
N ILE A 110 -4.96 -40.99 -32.95
CA ILE A 110 -6.14 -40.29 -33.46
C ILE A 110 -7.37 -40.93 -32.83
N PRO A 111 -8.28 -40.18 -32.18
CA PRO A 111 -9.52 -40.74 -31.61
C PRO A 111 -10.35 -41.47 -32.68
N LEU A 112 -11.00 -42.59 -32.33
CA LEU A 112 -11.72 -43.45 -33.29
C LEU A 112 -12.74 -42.67 -34.13
N ALA A 113 -13.43 -41.69 -33.54
CA ALA A 113 -14.39 -40.81 -34.23
C ALA A 113 -13.77 -39.93 -35.32
N LYS A 114 -12.45 -39.71 -35.30
CA LYS A 114 -11.69 -38.95 -36.31
C LYS A 114 -10.90 -39.86 -37.26
N ARG A 115 -11.04 -41.19 -37.15
CA ARG A 115 -10.38 -42.15 -38.05
C ARG A 115 -11.26 -42.44 -39.26
N SER A 116 -10.63 -42.64 -40.41
CA SER A 116 -11.27 -43.31 -41.55
C SER A 116 -10.98 -44.81 -41.51
N LEU A 117 -11.86 -45.62 -42.13
CA LEU A 117 -11.73 -47.10 -42.16
C LEU A 117 -10.39 -47.60 -42.72
N THR A 118 -9.69 -46.77 -43.51
CA THR A 118 -8.37 -47.04 -44.09
C THR A 118 -7.31 -46.01 -43.70
N GLY A 119 -7.59 -45.14 -42.74
CA GLY A 119 -6.70 -44.05 -42.32
C GLY A 119 -5.71 -44.46 -41.24
N ALA A 120 -4.63 -43.69 -41.10
CA ALA A 120 -3.65 -43.89 -40.04
C ALA A 120 -4.33 -43.78 -38.65
N GLY A 121 -3.99 -44.69 -37.73
CA GLY A 121 -4.50 -44.67 -36.36
C GLY A 121 -3.75 -43.70 -35.44
N GLU A 122 -2.62 -43.19 -35.90
CA GLU A 122 -1.67 -42.36 -35.18
C GLU A 122 -1.27 -41.16 -36.05
N ALA A 123 -1.16 -39.99 -35.44
CA ALA A 123 -0.59 -38.79 -36.03
C ALA A 123 0.85 -38.63 -35.52
N VAL A 124 1.81 -38.51 -36.44
CA VAL A 124 3.23 -38.35 -36.15
C VAL A 124 3.67 -36.95 -36.54
N GLU A 125 4.15 -36.18 -35.59
CA GLU A 125 4.70 -34.86 -35.80
C GLU A 125 6.21 -34.95 -36.03
N HIS A 126 6.69 -34.33 -37.10
CA HIS A 126 8.10 -34.28 -37.41
C HIS A 126 8.61 -32.83 -37.31
N ALA A 127 9.84 -32.65 -36.84
CA ALA A 127 10.53 -31.36 -36.81
C ALA A 127 11.95 -31.48 -37.40
N GLY A 128 12.42 -30.37 -37.96
CA GLY A 128 13.82 -30.18 -38.33
C GLY A 128 14.44 -28.97 -37.63
N LEU A 129 15.69 -28.66 -38.00
CA LEU A 129 16.46 -27.56 -37.40
C LEU A 129 15.71 -26.21 -37.46
N ALA A 130 15.08 -25.90 -38.60
CA ALA A 130 14.33 -24.66 -38.77
C ALA A 130 13.10 -24.60 -37.85
N ASP A 131 12.32 -25.69 -37.76
CA ASP A 131 11.13 -25.73 -36.92
C ASP A 131 11.50 -25.59 -35.43
N THR A 132 12.58 -26.26 -35.02
CA THR A 132 13.08 -26.17 -33.65
C THR A 132 13.60 -24.77 -33.32
N ALA A 133 14.39 -24.17 -34.21
CA ALA A 133 14.86 -22.79 -34.03
C ALA A 133 13.70 -21.79 -33.93
N ASP A 134 12.65 -21.95 -34.74
CA ASP A 134 11.47 -21.08 -34.71
C ASP A 134 10.67 -21.24 -33.41
N ARG A 135 10.53 -22.47 -32.89
CA ARG A 135 9.93 -22.72 -31.56
C ARG A 135 10.73 -22.07 -30.44
N MET A 136 12.06 -22.19 -30.48
CA MET A 136 12.93 -21.55 -29.49
C MET A 136 12.81 -20.02 -29.56
N ARG A 137 12.86 -19.43 -30.76
CA ARG A 137 12.67 -17.98 -30.96
C ARG A 137 11.31 -17.49 -30.48
N ALA A 138 10.27 -18.30 -30.61
CA ALA A 138 8.93 -17.96 -30.13
C ALA A 138 8.81 -18.05 -28.61
N ALA A 139 9.44 -19.03 -27.96
CA ALA A 139 9.35 -19.24 -26.52
C ALA A 139 10.29 -18.33 -25.70
N TYR A 140 11.47 -18.01 -26.23
CA TYR A 140 12.52 -17.29 -25.52
C TYR A 140 12.10 -15.92 -24.95
N PRO A 141 11.41 -15.03 -25.69
CA PRO A 141 11.10 -13.68 -25.19
C PRO A 141 10.29 -13.68 -23.90
N ALA A 142 9.30 -14.57 -23.78
CA ALA A 142 8.47 -14.67 -22.58
C ALA A 142 9.24 -15.15 -21.35
N VAL A 143 10.24 -16.03 -21.56
CA VAL A 143 11.15 -16.46 -20.50
C VAL A 143 12.04 -15.30 -20.07
N ALA A 144 12.73 -14.65 -21.02
CA ALA A 144 13.62 -13.54 -20.73
C ALA A 144 12.91 -12.39 -20.00
N GLU A 145 11.74 -11.97 -20.49
CA GLU A 145 10.93 -10.90 -19.87
C GLU A 145 10.56 -11.22 -18.42
N PHE A 146 10.14 -12.46 -18.15
CA PHE A 146 9.81 -12.88 -16.79
C PHE A 146 11.03 -12.79 -15.86
N LEU A 147 12.19 -13.28 -16.32
CA LEU A 147 13.41 -13.32 -15.51
C LEU A 147 13.95 -11.91 -15.26
N ASP A 148 13.92 -11.03 -16.27
CA ASP A 148 14.27 -9.61 -16.16
C ASP A 148 13.36 -8.90 -15.15
N GLU A 149 12.05 -9.19 -15.17
CA GLU A 149 11.12 -8.56 -14.25
C GLU A 149 11.37 -8.97 -12.80
N VAL A 150 11.66 -10.25 -12.55
CA VAL A 150 12.05 -10.74 -11.22
C VAL A 150 13.33 -10.05 -10.74
N ASP A 151 14.38 -10.04 -11.57
CA ASP A 151 15.66 -9.40 -11.21
C ASP A 151 15.50 -7.91 -10.93
N ARG A 152 14.76 -7.19 -11.79
CA ARG A 152 14.48 -5.76 -11.63
C ARG A 152 13.81 -5.46 -10.29
N VAL A 153 12.79 -6.24 -9.91
CA VAL A 153 12.08 -6.03 -8.64
C VAL A 153 12.99 -6.31 -7.45
N ASN A 154 13.73 -7.41 -7.46
CA ASN A 154 14.64 -7.76 -6.37
C ASN A 154 15.75 -6.72 -6.19
N SER A 155 16.37 -6.30 -7.29
CA SER A 155 17.37 -5.22 -7.31
C SER A 155 16.81 -3.91 -6.76
N LEU A 156 15.56 -3.57 -7.11
CA LEU A 156 14.89 -2.39 -6.59
C LEU A 156 14.65 -2.47 -5.08
N VAL A 157 14.19 -3.61 -4.56
CA VAL A 157 13.97 -3.82 -3.12
C VAL A 157 15.28 -3.66 -2.36
N VAL A 158 16.37 -4.30 -2.81
CA VAL A 158 17.70 -4.19 -2.20
C VAL A 158 18.17 -2.74 -2.21
N GLN A 159 18.06 -2.04 -3.34
CA GLN A 159 18.47 -0.64 -3.47
C GLN A 159 17.70 0.28 -2.50
N ARG A 160 16.38 0.10 -2.39
CA ARG A 160 15.53 0.95 -1.53
C ARG A 160 15.79 0.70 -0.04
N LEU A 161 16.04 -0.55 0.33
CA LEU A 161 16.32 -0.92 1.72
C LEU A 161 17.74 -0.51 2.18
N ALA A 162 18.71 -0.40 1.27
CA ALA A 162 20.08 -0.02 1.61
C ALA A 162 20.13 1.29 2.43
N GLN A 163 19.41 2.33 2.00
CA GLN A 163 19.38 3.62 2.71
C GLN A 163 18.82 3.52 4.12
N VAL A 164 17.81 2.67 4.34
CA VAL A 164 17.22 2.46 5.66
C VAL A 164 18.20 1.70 6.55
N ARG A 165 18.87 0.68 6.01
CA ARG A 165 19.86 -0.13 6.74
C ARG A 165 21.05 0.70 7.21
N ASP A 166 21.61 1.53 6.33
CA ASP A 166 22.71 2.43 6.68
C ASP A 166 22.35 3.35 7.86
N ARG A 167 21.10 3.83 7.90
CA ARG A 167 20.59 4.69 8.98
C ARG A 167 20.39 3.92 10.29
N VAL A 168 19.85 2.71 10.23
CA VAL A 168 19.67 1.84 11.40
C VAL A 168 21.03 1.50 12.01
N GLU A 169 22.01 1.14 11.16
CA GLU A 169 23.37 0.80 11.58
C GLU A 169 24.08 2.01 12.21
N ALA A 170 23.99 3.19 11.59
CA ALA A 170 24.63 4.41 12.08
C ALA A 170 24.20 4.80 13.52
N VAL A 171 22.97 4.45 13.91
CA VAL A 171 22.46 4.74 15.26
C VAL A 171 22.52 3.52 16.19
N GLY A 172 22.92 2.35 15.70
CA GLY A 172 22.96 1.11 16.48
C GLY A 172 21.56 0.65 16.91
N ALA A 173 20.54 0.96 16.10
CA ALA A 173 19.16 0.56 16.38
C ALA A 173 18.91 -0.91 15.99
N PRO A 174 17.94 -1.61 16.63
CA PRO A 174 17.53 -2.92 16.16
C PRO A 174 16.92 -2.83 14.76
N GLU A 175 17.13 -3.86 13.93
CA GLU A 175 16.59 -3.87 12.56
C GLU A 175 15.05 -3.92 12.60
N PRO A 176 14.34 -3.00 11.91
CA PRO A 176 12.89 -3.04 11.83
C PRO A 176 12.40 -4.34 11.18
N VAL A 177 11.38 -4.95 11.76
CA VAL A 177 10.78 -6.21 11.27
C VAL A 177 10.32 -6.06 9.82
N GLY A 178 9.84 -4.87 9.44
CA GLY A 178 9.41 -4.59 8.07
C GLY A 178 10.50 -4.76 7.00
N ILE A 179 11.79 -4.68 7.34
CA ILE A 179 12.88 -4.97 6.40
C ILE A 179 12.91 -6.47 6.08
N ALA A 180 12.92 -7.32 7.11
CA ALA A 180 12.90 -8.77 6.94
C ALA A 180 11.63 -9.23 6.21
N ASP A 181 10.47 -8.65 6.55
CA ASP A 181 9.20 -8.96 5.90
C ASP A 181 9.21 -8.60 4.40
N LEU A 182 9.73 -7.42 4.03
CA LEU A 182 9.82 -7.02 2.63
C LEU A 182 10.79 -7.93 1.85
N LEU A 183 11.93 -8.30 2.45
CA LEU A 183 12.88 -9.24 1.85
C LEU A 183 12.28 -10.64 1.69
N ALA A 184 11.47 -11.11 2.66
CA ALA A 184 10.80 -12.41 2.56
C ALA A 184 9.78 -12.45 1.42
N VAL A 185 9.02 -11.37 1.22
CA VAL A 185 8.09 -11.25 0.09
C VAL A 185 8.87 -11.12 -1.22
N ALA A 186 9.93 -10.33 -1.30
CA ALA A 186 10.75 -10.23 -2.52
C ALA A 186 11.43 -11.58 -2.86
N ALA A 187 11.80 -12.36 -1.85
CA ALA A 187 12.38 -13.69 -2.05
C ALA A 187 11.40 -14.64 -2.74
N THR A 188 10.12 -14.67 -2.33
CA THR A 188 9.18 -15.71 -2.74
C THR A 188 8.09 -15.25 -3.70
N ASP A 189 7.71 -13.98 -3.69
CA ASP A 189 6.71 -13.42 -4.61
C ASP A 189 7.07 -11.99 -5.08
N PRO A 190 8.23 -11.80 -5.75
CA PRO A 190 8.66 -10.48 -6.21
C PRO A 190 7.66 -9.83 -7.18
N LEU A 191 6.98 -10.61 -8.04
CA LEU A 191 6.05 -10.05 -9.02
C LEU A 191 4.73 -9.53 -8.40
N SER A 192 4.49 -9.77 -7.11
CA SER A 192 3.43 -9.09 -6.37
C SER A 192 3.79 -7.66 -5.95
N LEU A 193 5.08 -7.31 -5.99
CA LEU A 193 5.61 -6.03 -5.52
C LEU A 193 5.71 -5.03 -6.67
N THR A 194 4.70 -4.18 -6.79
CA THR A 194 4.80 -2.99 -7.66
C THR A 194 5.73 -1.94 -7.03
N THR A 195 6.29 -1.04 -7.84
CA THR A 195 7.12 0.07 -7.37
C THR A 195 6.44 0.88 -6.26
N ASP A 196 5.15 1.18 -6.41
CA ASP A 196 4.38 1.95 -5.42
C ASP A 196 4.24 1.20 -4.09
N VAL A 197 4.05 -0.13 -4.13
CA VAL A 197 3.97 -0.98 -2.94
C VAL A 197 5.33 -1.03 -2.22
N ILE A 198 6.42 -1.18 -2.97
CA ILE A 198 7.78 -1.15 -2.43
C ILE A 198 8.04 0.19 -1.75
N ASP A 199 7.79 1.30 -2.45
CA ASP A 199 8.02 2.64 -1.94
C ASP A 199 7.13 2.94 -0.72
N ALA A 200 5.88 2.48 -0.70
CA ALA A 200 4.99 2.63 0.45
C ALA A 200 5.49 1.86 1.68
N ARG A 201 5.94 0.61 1.50
CA ARG A 201 6.52 -0.20 2.59
C ARG A 201 7.82 0.41 3.11
N VAL A 202 8.72 0.84 2.21
CA VAL A 202 9.98 1.49 2.59
C VAL A 202 9.73 2.80 3.34
N ARG A 203 8.74 3.60 2.92
CA ARG A 203 8.32 4.80 3.67
C ARG A 203 7.80 4.46 5.06
N ALA A 204 7.00 3.40 5.19
CA ALA A 204 6.49 2.98 6.50
C ALA A 204 7.61 2.54 7.44
N ILE A 205 8.56 1.74 6.94
CA ILE A 205 9.75 1.32 7.69
C ILE A 205 10.58 2.54 8.09
N THR A 206 10.80 3.48 7.16
CA THR A 206 11.55 4.70 7.44
C THR A 206 10.89 5.55 8.52
N ALA A 207 9.55 5.71 8.45
CA ALA A 207 8.80 6.44 9.46
C ALA A 207 8.84 5.76 10.84
N GLU A 208 8.85 4.42 10.89
CA GLU A 208 9.04 3.67 12.13
C GLU A 208 10.42 3.97 12.75
N VAL A 209 11.48 3.87 11.96
CA VAL A 209 12.85 4.20 12.40
C VAL A 209 12.93 5.65 12.89
N ASP A 210 12.40 6.60 12.11
CA ASP A 210 12.38 8.02 12.48
C ASP A 210 11.62 8.26 13.80
N SER A 211 10.51 7.57 14.02
CA SER A 211 9.74 7.65 15.26
C SER A 211 10.52 7.08 16.46
N GLN A 212 11.21 5.96 16.29
CA GLN A 212 12.03 5.37 17.35
C GLN A 212 13.20 6.28 17.72
N LEU A 213 13.88 6.84 16.71
CA LEU A 213 14.96 7.82 16.90
C LEU A 213 14.48 9.07 17.62
N ALA A 214 13.32 9.61 17.23
CA ALA A 214 12.72 10.76 17.90
C ALA A 214 12.37 10.47 19.37
N GLU A 215 11.86 9.27 19.68
CA GLU A 215 11.58 8.89 21.06
C GLU A 215 12.87 8.76 21.88
N TRP A 216 13.92 8.16 21.34
CA TRP A 216 15.23 8.09 22.02
C TRP A 216 15.84 9.47 22.26
N ALA A 217 15.77 10.35 21.26
CA ALA A 217 16.22 11.73 21.41
C ALA A 217 15.44 12.46 22.52
N ALA A 218 14.12 12.30 22.56
CA ALA A 218 13.29 12.89 23.60
C ALA A 218 13.62 12.34 25.00
N LEU A 219 13.84 11.03 25.13
CA LEU A 219 14.24 10.42 26.41
C LEU A 219 15.64 10.89 26.84
N ALA A 220 16.57 11.04 25.90
CA ALA A 220 17.90 11.58 26.16
C ALA A 220 17.85 13.04 26.62
N GLU A 221 17.00 13.86 25.99
CA GLU A 221 16.77 15.25 26.38
C GLU A 221 16.16 15.35 27.79
N LEU A 222 15.13 14.54 28.07
CA LEU A 222 14.52 14.47 29.40
C LEU A 222 15.53 14.05 30.47
N ARG A 223 16.44 13.12 30.14
CA ARG A 223 17.50 12.71 31.07
C ARG A 223 18.49 13.84 31.33
N THR A 224 18.94 14.52 30.28
CA THR A 224 19.89 15.64 30.39
C THR A 224 19.29 16.82 31.17
N ASN A 225 18.01 17.10 30.98
CA ASN A 225 17.30 18.24 31.55
C ASN A 225 16.25 17.84 32.60
N TRP A 226 16.54 16.80 33.40
CA TRP A 226 15.55 16.16 34.28
C TRP A 226 14.79 17.11 35.20
N ALA A 227 15.50 17.97 35.95
CA ALA A 227 14.86 18.90 36.89
C ALA A 227 13.88 19.85 36.18
N ALA A 228 14.32 20.46 35.08
CA ALA A 228 13.47 21.35 34.28
C ALA A 228 12.27 20.61 33.67
N ALA A 229 12.43 19.34 33.30
CA ALA A 229 11.35 18.51 32.78
C ALA A 229 10.30 18.18 33.85
N VAL A 230 10.74 17.90 35.09
CA VAL A 230 9.84 17.70 36.25
C VAL A 230 9.08 19.00 36.56
N ASP A 231 9.76 20.13 36.61
CA ASP A 231 9.13 21.44 36.86
C ASP A 231 8.07 21.79 35.80
N LYS A 232 8.40 21.57 34.52
CA LYS A 232 7.46 21.76 33.42
C LYS A 232 6.24 20.84 33.53
N THR A 233 6.45 19.59 33.96
CA THR A 233 5.36 18.61 34.15
C THR A 233 4.47 19.01 35.34
N SER A 234 5.06 19.52 36.42
CA SER A 234 4.33 20.08 37.57
C SER A 234 3.47 21.28 37.15
N ALA A 235 4.03 22.22 36.37
CA ALA A 235 3.28 23.36 35.84
C ALA A 235 2.11 22.92 34.92
N ALA A 236 2.28 21.86 34.14
CA ALA A 236 1.20 21.30 33.31
C ALA A 236 0.06 20.70 34.17
N LEU A 237 0.39 20.08 35.31
CA LEU A 237 -0.60 19.59 36.28
C LEU A 237 -1.33 20.74 36.98
N ASP A 238 -0.65 21.84 37.30
CA ASP A 238 -1.31 23.04 37.82
C ASP A 238 -2.30 23.62 36.79
N GLY A 239 -1.90 23.69 35.53
CA GLY A 239 -2.80 24.08 34.44
C GLY A 239 -4.02 23.15 34.30
N LEU A 240 -3.82 21.84 34.45
CA LEU A 240 -4.91 20.84 34.42
C LEU A 240 -5.86 21.00 35.62
N ARG A 241 -5.33 21.22 36.83
CA ARG A 241 -6.14 21.48 38.03
C ARG A 241 -7.03 22.69 37.81
N ASP A 242 -6.44 23.79 37.35
CA ASP A 242 -7.15 25.04 37.18
C ASP A 242 -8.21 24.91 36.07
N ALA A 243 -7.93 24.15 35.00
CA ALA A 243 -8.89 23.83 33.96
C ALA A 243 -10.05 22.97 34.48
N ALA A 244 -9.78 21.97 35.32
CA ALA A 244 -10.82 21.15 35.93
C ALA A 244 -11.76 21.97 36.84
N VAL A 245 -11.21 22.93 37.59
CA VAL A 245 -12.03 23.87 38.38
C VAL A 245 -12.90 24.75 37.49
N ARG A 246 -12.33 25.31 36.42
CA ARG A 246 -13.09 26.13 35.46
C ARG A 246 -14.20 25.33 34.78
N VAL A 247 -13.92 24.11 34.32
CA VAL A 247 -14.90 23.28 33.62
C VAL A 247 -16.10 22.98 34.51
N GLU A 248 -15.86 22.69 35.79
CA GLU A 248 -16.93 22.43 36.75
C GLU A 248 -17.78 23.69 36.98
N GLN A 249 -17.17 24.87 37.09
CA GLN A 249 -17.90 26.13 37.22
C GLN A 249 -18.75 26.43 35.98
N VAL A 250 -18.21 26.26 34.77
CA VAL A 250 -18.94 26.47 33.51
C VAL A 250 -20.09 25.46 33.39
N ARG A 251 -19.85 24.20 33.72
CA ARG A 251 -20.86 23.14 33.72
C ARG A 251 -22.01 23.44 34.68
N GLN A 252 -21.72 23.85 35.91
CA GLN A 252 -22.75 24.23 36.89
C GLN A 252 -23.56 25.44 36.42
N ARG A 253 -22.92 26.44 35.81
CA ARG A 253 -23.61 27.57 35.20
C ARG A 253 -24.49 27.12 34.04
N ALA A 254 -24.00 26.26 33.15
CA ALA A 254 -24.77 25.72 32.04
C ALA A 254 -26.04 25.01 32.53
N ILE A 255 -25.91 24.11 33.51
CA ILE A 255 -27.05 23.38 34.10
C ILE A 255 -28.05 24.33 34.77
N ALA A 256 -27.57 25.35 35.48
CA ALA A 256 -28.45 26.32 36.13
C ALA A 256 -29.22 27.22 35.14
N HIS A 257 -28.65 27.49 33.96
CA HIS A 257 -29.18 28.46 33.01
C HIS A 257 -29.83 27.86 31.77
N VAL A 258 -29.51 26.62 31.41
CA VAL A 258 -29.92 25.98 30.16
C VAL A 258 -30.47 24.60 30.45
N LEU A 259 -31.63 24.29 29.87
CA LEU A 259 -32.23 22.98 29.96
C LEU A 259 -31.47 22.09 28.98
N SER A 260 -30.65 21.19 29.50
CA SER A 260 -29.91 20.20 28.73
C SER A 260 -30.08 18.80 29.32
N GLY A 261 -29.74 17.80 28.51
CA GLY A 261 -29.48 16.46 29.04
C GLY A 261 -28.28 16.47 30.01
N PRO A 262 -27.99 15.32 30.65
CA PRO A 262 -26.86 15.22 31.57
C PRO A 262 -25.56 15.55 30.84
N LEU A 263 -24.86 16.59 31.32
CA LEU A 263 -23.53 16.92 30.85
C LEU A 263 -22.54 15.89 31.38
N PRO A 264 -21.52 15.48 30.59
CA PRO A 264 -20.53 14.51 31.03
C PRO A 264 -19.83 15.00 32.31
N VAL A 265 -19.66 14.09 33.26
CA VAL A 265 -18.90 14.30 34.50
C VAL A 265 -17.69 13.38 34.44
N GLN A 266 -16.50 13.96 34.41
CA GLN A 266 -15.23 13.24 34.55
C GLN A 266 -14.69 13.45 35.97
N PRO A 267 -14.29 12.39 36.68
CA PRO A 267 -13.48 12.54 37.89
C PRO A 267 -12.22 13.34 37.55
N ASN A 268 -11.85 14.31 38.40
CA ASN A 268 -10.63 15.08 38.18
C ASN A 268 -9.41 14.14 38.23
N PRO A 269 -8.69 13.91 37.10
CA PRO A 269 -7.57 12.97 37.08
C PRO A 269 -6.31 13.55 37.73
N GLU A 270 -6.28 14.87 37.94
CA GLU A 270 -5.09 15.61 38.36
C GLU A 270 -4.46 15.09 39.67
N PRO A 271 -5.20 14.87 40.78
CA PRO A 271 -4.59 14.42 42.04
C PRO A 271 -3.85 13.08 41.91
N GLY A 272 -4.38 12.15 41.11
CA GLY A 272 -3.72 10.87 40.82
C GLY A 272 -2.43 11.06 40.03
N LEU A 273 -2.48 11.87 38.97
CA LEU A 273 -1.31 12.17 38.14
C LEU A 273 -0.22 12.94 38.92
N ARG A 274 -0.60 13.83 39.85
CA ARG A 274 0.35 14.54 40.73
C ARG A 274 1.01 13.60 41.74
N ALA A 275 0.26 12.65 42.29
CA ALA A 275 0.83 11.61 43.16
C ALA A 275 1.86 10.75 42.41
N GLU A 276 1.57 10.40 41.15
CA GLU A 276 2.52 9.67 40.30
C GLU A 276 3.79 10.48 40.02
N LEU A 277 3.68 11.80 39.73
CA LEU A 277 4.85 12.66 39.58
C LEU A 277 5.70 12.70 40.86
N ALA A 278 5.05 12.82 42.03
CA ALA A 278 5.73 12.85 43.33
C ALA A 278 6.40 11.52 43.68
N ALA A 279 5.91 10.40 43.16
CA ALA A 279 6.50 9.08 43.34
C ALA A 279 7.78 8.88 42.50
N LEU A 280 8.03 9.70 41.48
CA LEU A 280 9.27 9.68 40.68
C LEU A 280 10.42 10.32 41.44
N THR A 281 11.01 9.56 42.37
CA THR A 281 12.14 10.02 43.21
C THR A 281 13.51 9.95 42.53
N ALA A 282 13.63 9.16 41.46
CA ALA A 282 14.84 9.03 40.65
C ALA A 282 14.55 9.38 39.18
N ALA A 283 15.61 9.69 38.42
CA ALA A 283 15.48 10.02 37.01
C ALA A 283 15.00 8.83 36.19
N ASP A 284 13.73 8.89 35.76
CA ASP A 284 13.10 7.94 34.85
C ASP A 284 12.43 8.70 33.69
N PRO A 285 13.17 8.97 32.60
CA PRO A 285 12.66 9.64 31.41
C PRO A 285 11.44 8.94 30.79
N ALA A 286 11.39 7.61 30.84
CA ALA A 286 10.32 6.83 30.22
C ALA A 286 9.01 6.99 31.01
N ALA A 287 9.07 6.87 32.34
CA ALA A 287 7.91 7.10 33.20
C ALA A 287 7.42 8.55 33.13
N LEU A 288 8.33 9.53 33.15
CA LEU A 288 7.95 10.94 33.03
C LEU A 288 7.28 11.23 31.67
N ARG A 289 7.79 10.66 30.57
CA ARG A 289 7.20 10.83 29.24
C ARG A 289 5.83 10.16 29.13
N ALA A 290 5.65 8.99 29.71
CA ALA A 290 4.35 8.33 29.80
C ALA A 290 3.33 9.17 30.60
N LEU A 291 3.77 9.77 31.71
CA LEU A 291 2.95 10.66 32.52
C LEU A 291 2.57 11.94 31.75
N GLN A 292 3.53 12.58 31.07
CA GLN A 292 3.29 13.75 30.23
C GLN A 292 2.23 13.46 29.14
N ARG A 293 2.30 12.30 28.47
CA ARG A 293 1.28 11.90 27.47
C ARG A 293 -0.13 11.82 28.09
N ARG A 294 -0.25 11.24 29.30
CA ARG A 294 -1.53 11.13 30.01
C ARG A 294 -2.06 12.50 30.47
N ILE A 295 -1.19 13.41 30.90
CA ILE A 295 -1.57 14.78 31.23
C ILE A 295 -2.13 15.50 29.99
N THR A 296 -1.46 15.40 28.84
CA THR A 296 -1.95 15.99 27.58
C THR A 296 -3.33 15.45 27.19
N LEU A 297 -3.55 14.14 27.28
CA LEU A 297 -4.86 13.54 27.02
C LEU A 297 -5.94 14.05 27.98
N ALA A 298 -5.61 14.17 29.28
CA ALA A 298 -6.53 14.71 30.28
C ALA A 298 -6.88 16.18 30.00
N GLN A 299 -5.89 17.00 29.60
CA GLN A 299 -6.11 18.39 29.23
C GLN A 299 -7.03 18.53 28.01
N HIS A 300 -6.85 17.68 26.99
CA HIS A 300 -7.76 17.65 25.83
C HIS A 300 -9.18 17.29 26.25
N ALA A 301 -9.38 16.24 27.04
CA ALA A 301 -10.70 15.83 27.51
C ALA A 301 -11.39 16.94 28.33
N VAL A 302 -10.66 17.60 29.24
CA VAL A 302 -11.19 18.75 30.00
C VAL A 302 -11.58 19.89 29.06
N GLY A 303 -10.77 20.18 28.04
CA GLY A 303 -11.06 21.20 27.03
C GLY A 303 -12.33 20.90 26.22
N GLU A 304 -12.55 19.66 25.80
CA GLU A 304 -13.78 19.26 25.09
C GLU A 304 -15.04 19.43 25.97
N HIS A 305 -14.93 19.10 27.26
CA HIS A 305 -16.03 19.29 28.21
C HIS A 305 -16.32 20.78 28.47
N GLU A 306 -15.28 21.61 28.52
CA GLU A 306 -15.44 23.07 28.65
C GLU A 306 -16.17 23.64 27.44
N GLN A 307 -15.73 23.28 26.23
CA GLN A 307 -16.34 23.74 24.98
C GLN A 307 -17.81 23.35 24.90
N LEU A 308 -18.16 22.12 25.30
CA LEU A 308 -19.54 21.65 25.28
C LEU A 308 -20.43 22.43 26.26
N ALA A 309 -19.98 22.64 27.50
CA ALA A 309 -20.74 23.39 28.50
C ALA A 309 -20.84 24.88 28.16
N GLN A 310 -19.74 25.49 27.72
CA GLN A 310 -19.68 26.89 27.31
C GLN A 310 -20.55 27.14 26.07
N GLY A 311 -20.54 26.23 25.10
CA GLY A 311 -21.34 26.32 23.88
C GLY A 311 -22.85 26.43 24.15
N LEU A 312 -23.37 25.84 25.24
CA LEU A 312 -24.77 26.00 25.65
C LEU A 312 -25.07 27.43 26.13
N LEU A 313 -24.16 28.00 26.93
CA LEU A 313 -24.28 29.37 27.43
C LEU A 313 -24.15 30.38 26.29
N ASP A 314 -23.20 30.16 25.39
CA ASP A 314 -22.97 31.00 24.21
C ASP A 314 -24.19 30.95 23.28
N ARG A 315 -24.76 29.77 23.06
CA ARG A 315 -25.98 29.63 22.25
C ARG A 315 -27.14 30.40 22.86
N ARG A 316 -27.28 30.38 24.19
CA ARG A 316 -28.30 31.19 24.89
C ARG A 316 -28.07 32.69 24.67
N ALA A 317 -26.83 33.15 24.79
CA ALA A 317 -26.48 34.56 24.57
C ALA A 317 -26.70 34.99 23.12
N GLU A 318 -26.34 34.14 22.15
CA GLU A 318 -26.58 34.36 20.72
C GLU A 318 -28.06 34.52 20.42
N LEU A 319 -28.92 33.63 20.95
CA LEU A 319 -30.36 33.71 20.76
C LEU A 319 -30.93 35.01 21.37
N ALA A 320 -30.45 35.42 22.54
CA ALA A 320 -30.84 36.70 23.13
C ALA A 320 -30.48 37.90 22.23
N GLY A 321 -29.25 37.95 21.72
CA GLY A 321 -28.81 39.01 20.81
C GLY A 321 -29.58 39.01 19.48
N ARG A 322 -29.89 37.84 18.92
CA ARG A 322 -30.71 37.73 17.70
C ARG A 322 -32.11 38.30 17.90
N LEU A 323 -32.75 38.00 19.03
CA LEU A 323 -34.07 38.55 19.34
C LEU A 323 -34.02 40.08 19.44
N GLU A 324 -33.02 40.64 20.12
CA GLU A 324 -32.83 42.08 20.25
C GLU A 324 -32.64 42.77 18.89
N VAL A 325 -31.86 42.15 17.98
CA VAL A 325 -31.69 42.64 16.61
C VAL A 325 -33.02 42.66 15.85
N TYR A 326 -33.83 41.60 15.95
CA TYR A 326 -35.12 41.58 15.27
C TYR A 326 -36.11 42.58 15.87
N GLN A 327 -36.12 42.77 17.19
CA GLN A 327 -36.94 43.79 17.85
C GLN A 327 -36.54 45.20 17.42
N THR A 328 -35.25 45.48 17.34
CA THR A 328 -34.72 46.76 16.82
C THR A 328 -35.13 46.98 15.36
N LYS A 329 -35.09 45.92 14.54
CA LYS A 329 -35.53 45.98 13.14
C LYS A 329 -37.02 46.25 13.01
N ALA A 330 -37.85 45.62 13.83
CA ALA A 330 -39.29 45.88 13.86
C ALA A 330 -39.58 47.36 14.20
N ALA A 331 -38.91 47.90 15.22
CA ALA A 331 -39.04 49.32 15.59
C ALA A 331 -38.64 50.27 14.44
N ARG A 332 -37.50 50.00 13.76
CA ARG A 332 -37.06 50.81 12.60
C ARG A 332 -38.01 50.77 11.41
N LEU A 333 -38.77 49.69 11.26
CA LEU A 333 -39.78 49.54 10.20
C LEU A 333 -41.15 50.12 10.58
N GLY A 334 -41.28 50.76 11.76
CA GLY A 334 -42.56 51.27 12.26
C GLY A 334 -43.52 50.18 12.76
N LEU A 335 -43.05 48.93 12.85
CA LEU A 335 -43.82 47.76 13.30
C LEU A 335 -43.61 47.44 14.78
N GLY A 336 -42.93 48.32 15.53
CA GLY A 336 -42.62 48.11 16.94
C GLY A 336 -43.85 48.00 17.85
N GLU A 337 -44.95 48.63 17.47
CA GLU A 337 -46.23 48.64 18.21
C GLU A 337 -47.24 47.59 17.70
N ASP A 338 -46.86 46.78 16.69
CA ASP A 338 -47.74 45.71 16.20
C ASP A 338 -48.02 44.69 17.31
N ARG A 339 -49.30 44.45 17.60
CA ARG A 339 -49.73 43.63 18.75
C ARG A 339 -49.22 42.20 18.65
N ASP A 340 -49.16 41.63 17.45
CA ASP A 340 -48.77 40.23 17.23
C ASP A 340 -47.25 40.10 17.41
N LEU A 341 -46.46 41.03 16.87
CA LEU A 341 -45.01 41.09 17.08
C LEU A 341 -44.67 41.32 18.55
N LEU A 342 -45.36 42.22 19.25
CA LEU A 342 -45.16 42.42 20.69
C LEU A 342 -45.50 41.16 21.50
N ALA A 343 -46.54 40.42 21.12
CA ALA A 343 -46.87 39.15 21.77
C ALA A 343 -45.79 38.09 21.52
N ALA A 344 -45.40 37.87 20.27
CA ALA A 344 -44.34 36.93 19.90
C ALA A 344 -43.00 37.29 20.56
N GLY A 345 -42.66 38.58 20.62
CA GLY A 345 -41.45 39.09 21.27
C GLY A 345 -41.46 38.82 22.77
N ARG A 346 -42.59 39.07 23.45
CA ARG A 346 -42.76 38.74 24.88
C ARG A 346 -42.66 37.25 25.17
N ILE A 347 -43.18 36.40 24.29
CA ILE A 347 -43.03 34.94 24.41
C ILE A 347 -41.54 34.57 24.34
N ALA A 348 -40.82 35.02 23.31
CA ALA A 348 -39.40 34.71 23.14
C ALA A 348 -38.54 35.25 24.30
N SER A 349 -38.76 36.49 24.73
CA SER A 349 -38.08 37.08 25.91
C SER A 349 -38.42 36.33 27.20
N GLY A 350 -39.69 35.92 27.37
CA GLY A 350 -40.14 35.11 28.50
C GLY A 350 -39.43 33.76 28.56
N LEU A 351 -39.33 33.06 27.43
CA LEU A 351 -38.59 31.79 27.33
C LEU A 351 -37.10 31.96 27.68
N LEU A 352 -36.45 33.00 27.17
CA LEU A 352 -35.04 33.33 27.46
C LEU A 352 -34.75 33.65 28.94
N SER A 353 -35.76 34.17 29.65
CA SER A 353 -35.69 34.53 31.07
C SER A 353 -35.81 33.35 32.01
N ARG A 354 -36.33 32.20 31.54
CA ARG A 354 -36.48 30.98 32.34
C ARG A 354 -35.13 30.44 32.79
N ARG A 355 -35.11 29.79 33.95
CA ARG A 355 -33.95 29.06 34.48
C ARG A 355 -34.41 27.71 35.02
N PRO A 356 -34.05 26.60 34.36
CA PRO A 356 -33.26 26.50 33.12
C PRO A 356 -34.03 26.93 31.85
N CYS A 357 -33.33 27.48 30.86
CA CYS A 357 -33.88 27.94 29.57
C CYS A 357 -33.86 26.81 28.52
N ASP A 358 -35.01 26.48 27.92
CA ASP A 358 -35.06 25.53 26.79
C ASP A 358 -34.66 26.22 25.48
N LEU A 359 -33.44 25.93 25.02
CA LEU A 359 -32.89 26.51 23.78
C LEU A 359 -33.68 26.11 22.54
N ARG A 360 -34.32 24.93 22.53
CA ARG A 360 -35.12 24.48 21.38
C ARG A 360 -36.42 25.27 21.30
N GLU A 361 -37.09 25.47 22.42
CA GLU A 361 -38.29 26.32 22.48
C GLU A 361 -37.98 27.77 22.09
N VAL A 362 -36.91 28.35 22.64
CA VAL A 362 -36.48 29.72 22.31
C VAL A 362 -36.15 29.86 20.82
N THR A 363 -35.44 28.90 20.24
CA THR A 363 -35.08 28.93 18.82
C THR A 363 -36.33 28.98 17.93
N ARG A 364 -37.36 28.19 18.26
CA ARG A 364 -38.64 28.22 17.53
C ARG A 364 -39.35 29.56 17.70
N ALA A 365 -39.48 30.05 18.93
CA ALA A 365 -40.14 31.33 19.20
C ALA A 365 -39.47 32.52 18.48
N ILE A 366 -38.15 32.53 18.39
CA ILE A 366 -37.40 33.56 17.63
C ILE A 366 -37.61 33.41 16.12
N ALA A 367 -37.67 32.17 15.60
CA ALA A 367 -37.98 31.93 14.19
C ALA A 367 -39.40 32.39 13.83
N ASP A 368 -40.38 32.11 14.68
CA ASP A 368 -41.77 32.54 14.52
C ASP A 368 -41.86 34.08 14.53
N TYR A 369 -41.16 34.75 15.46
CA TYR A 369 -41.04 36.20 15.49
C TYR A 369 -40.47 36.75 14.18
N GLN A 370 -39.39 36.15 13.67
CA GLN A 370 -38.75 36.57 12.43
C GLN A 370 -39.68 36.41 11.23
N GLN A 371 -40.38 35.28 11.11
CA GLN A 371 -41.33 35.02 10.03
C GLN A 371 -42.48 36.03 10.04
N MET A 372 -43.04 36.30 11.23
CA MET A 372 -44.10 37.28 11.41
C MET A 372 -43.64 38.70 11.01
N LEU A 373 -42.41 39.07 11.37
CA LEU A 373 -41.83 40.36 10.97
C LEU A 373 -41.70 40.49 9.45
N VAL A 374 -41.32 39.42 8.75
CA VAL A 374 -41.24 39.40 7.28
C VAL A 374 -42.63 39.54 6.67
N GLN A 375 -43.62 38.76 7.12
CA GLN A 375 -44.99 38.81 6.63
C GLN A 375 -45.62 40.20 6.82
N LYS A 376 -45.46 40.80 8.00
CA LYS A 376 -45.98 42.16 8.29
C LYS A 376 -45.30 43.22 7.44
N ARG A 377 -44.00 43.10 7.18
CA ARG A 377 -43.28 44.00 6.27
C ARG A 377 -43.79 43.90 4.83
N GLU A 378 -44.08 42.69 4.36
CA GLU A 378 -44.62 42.46 3.02
C GLU A 378 -46.05 42.98 2.88
N ALA A 379 -46.87 42.89 3.93
CA ALA A 379 -48.23 43.45 3.96
C ALA A 379 -48.27 45.00 4.11
N THR A 380 -47.16 45.63 4.51
CA THR A 380 -47.03 47.09 4.65
C THR A 380 -46.41 47.74 3.39
N ARG A 381 -45.95 46.93 2.43
CA ARG A 381 -45.56 47.35 1.08
C ARG A 381 -46.76 47.32 0.15
#